data_AF-A0A7S0SKC3-F1
#
_entry.id   AF-A0A7S0SKC3-F1
#
_cell.length_a   1.000
_cell.length_b   1.000
_cell.length_c   1.000
_cell.angle_alpha   90.00
_cell.angle_beta   90.00
_cell.angle_gamma   90.00
#
_symmetry.space_group_name_H-M   'P 1'
#
loop_
_entity.id
_entity.type
_entity.pdbx_description
1 polymer ?
#
loop_
_entity_poly.entity_id
_entity_poly.type
_entity_poly.pdbx_seq_one_letter_code
_entity_poly.pdbx_strand_id
1 'polypeptide(L)'
;GAHAEKVVYINFVPDMTLEPDHDDQRFIVDAWAAGKFNLDIPKYLVTAAATVERLGGPKKAVLIVPSPPKPLTPEDIVGVLQARGWEATIAYSDSIPDLIPVSSKGILKCVDGRGSDNTRMAGPKMLGGIYAIANNRGVTSLAGLNGICQEVKAAGHVPSVHGDAGGMMGCGFCKLWLQGKFEDLGCAKPDFDAEQGAKAVKEAGGVVEMHRGAHAEKVVYINFVPDMTLEPDHDDQRFIVDAWAAGKFNLDIPKYLVTAAATVERLGGPKKAVLIIPKKKQPEQPTDYFKYLLLAASMLGGFIVVSMMRRRRVRL
;
A
#
# COMPACT_ATOMS: atom_id res chain seq x y z
N GLY A 1 -7.93 -44.61 -1.49
CA GLY A 1 -6.82 -44.49 -2.46
C GLY A 1 -5.57 -44.00 -1.75
N ALA A 2 -4.48 -43.82 -2.49
CA ALA A 2 -3.32 -43.07 -1.99
C ALA A 2 -3.60 -41.56 -2.05
N HIS A 3 -2.88 -40.80 -1.23
CA HIS A 3 -2.85 -39.33 -1.28
C HIS A 3 -2.16 -38.85 -2.56
N ALA A 4 -2.80 -37.92 -3.27
CA ALA A 4 -2.33 -37.34 -4.52
C ALA A 4 -2.71 -35.85 -4.64
N GLU A 5 -2.86 -35.15 -3.51
CA GLU A 5 -3.27 -33.76 -3.47
C GLU A 5 -2.26 -32.85 -4.19
N LYS A 6 -2.78 -31.97 -5.07
CA LYS A 6 -1.93 -31.07 -5.90
C LYS A 6 -1.88 -29.63 -5.38
N VAL A 7 -2.82 -29.26 -4.51
CA VAL A 7 -3.02 -27.91 -4.01
C VAL A 7 -3.70 -27.93 -2.64
N VAL A 8 -3.51 -26.86 -1.87
CA VAL A 8 -4.24 -26.57 -0.63
C VAL A 8 -5.19 -25.40 -0.88
N TYR A 9 -6.50 -25.60 -0.78
CA TYR A 9 -7.46 -24.50 -0.75
C TYR A 9 -7.69 -24.05 0.69
N ILE A 10 -7.48 -22.77 0.96
CA ILE A 10 -7.76 -22.15 2.26
C ILE A 10 -8.96 -21.23 2.08
N ASN A 11 -10.11 -21.65 2.60
CA ASN A 11 -11.39 -20.99 2.37
C ASN A 11 -11.78 -20.06 3.53
N PHE A 12 -11.93 -18.78 3.22
CA PHE A 12 -12.40 -17.74 4.14
C PHE A 12 -13.86 -17.34 3.91
N VAL A 13 -14.58 -17.96 2.97
CA VAL A 13 -15.98 -17.65 2.68
C VAL A 13 -16.87 -18.31 3.75
N PRO A 14 -17.58 -17.53 4.60
CA PRO A 14 -18.37 -18.09 5.68
C PRO A 14 -19.45 -19.05 5.19
N ASP A 15 -19.65 -20.15 5.95
CA ASP A 15 -20.68 -21.15 5.71
C ASP A 15 -20.65 -21.80 4.30
N MET A 16 -19.48 -21.80 3.65
CA MET A 16 -19.23 -22.49 2.38
C MET A 16 -18.04 -23.45 2.51
N THR A 17 -17.96 -24.47 1.67
CA THR A 17 -16.80 -25.39 1.61
C THR A 17 -16.57 -25.86 0.16
N LEU A 18 -15.49 -26.62 -0.06
CA LEU A 18 -15.28 -27.38 -1.27
C LEU A 18 -15.41 -28.87 -0.96
N GLU A 19 -15.79 -29.65 -1.98
CA GLU A 19 -15.83 -31.11 -1.86
C GLU A 19 -14.50 -31.75 -2.28
N PRO A 20 -14.09 -32.85 -1.65
CA PRO A 20 -13.02 -33.70 -2.13
C PRO A 20 -13.31 -34.22 -3.54
N ASP A 21 -12.25 -34.51 -4.29
CA ASP A 21 -12.32 -35.11 -5.62
C ASP A 21 -11.23 -36.14 -5.74
N HIS A 22 -11.64 -37.37 -6.01
CA HIS A 22 -10.75 -38.53 -6.01
C HIS A 22 -9.73 -38.47 -7.16
N ASP A 23 -10.12 -37.89 -8.30
CA ASP A 23 -9.32 -37.88 -9.52
C ASP A 23 -8.49 -36.59 -9.65
N ASP A 24 -8.90 -35.53 -8.93
CA ASP A 24 -8.16 -34.28 -8.80
C ASP A 24 -8.07 -33.79 -7.33
N GLN A 25 -7.34 -34.57 -6.53
CA GLN A 25 -7.25 -34.38 -5.08
C GLN A 25 -6.65 -33.02 -4.67
N ARG A 26 -7.11 -32.55 -3.51
CA ARG A 26 -6.78 -31.25 -2.92
C ARG A 26 -6.96 -31.28 -1.40
N PHE A 27 -6.08 -30.60 -0.69
CA PHE A 27 -6.32 -30.28 0.72
C PHE A 27 -7.33 -29.13 0.79
N ILE A 28 -8.27 -29.21 1.73
CA ILE A 28 -9.32 -28.21 1.93
C ILE A 28 -9.27 -27.77 3.39
N VAL A 29 -9.07 -26.48 3.60
CA VAL A 29 -8.96 -25.86 4.93
C VAL A 29 -10.00 -24.76 5.03
N ASP A 30 -11.12 -25.03 5.70
CA ASP A 30 -12.15 -24.03 5.99
C ASP A 30 -11.72 -23.11 7.14
N ALA A 31 -10.95 -22.08 6.80
CA ALA A 31 -10.44 -21.09 7.74
C ALA A 31 -11.57 -20.30 8.44
N TRP A 32 -12.68 -20.05 7.74
CA TRP A 32 -13.86 -19.40 8.32
C TRP A 32 -14.44 -20.20 9.50
N ALA A 33 -14.40 -21.54 9.43
CA ALA A 33 -14.92 -22.40 10.47
C ALA A 33 -14.09 -22.28 11.76
N ALA A 34 -12.76 -22.15 11.64
CA ALA A 34 -11.90 -21.89 12.80
C ALA A 34 -12.31 -20.61 13.56
N GLY A 35 -12.68 -19.56 12.83
CA GLY A 35 -13.25 -18.34 13.42
C GLY A 35 -14.60 -18.58 14.10
N LYS A 36 -15.50 -19.33 13.47
CA LYS A 36 -16.81 -19.70 14.03
C LYS A 36 -16.70 -20.50 15.34
N PHE A 37 -15.64 -21.29 15.50
CA PHE A 37 -15.34 -22.05 16.71
C PHE A 37 -14.42 -21.32 17.69
N ASN A 38 -14.20 -20.00 17.52
CA ASN A 38 -13.35 -19.18 18.38
C ASN A 38 -11.91 -19.73 18.55
N LEU A 39 -11.36 -20.33 17.50
CA LEU A 39 -9.95 -20.71 17.48
C LEU A 39 -9.07 -19.49 17.20
N ASP A 40 -7.82 -19.58 17.63
CA ASP A 40 -6.75 -18.70 17.15
C ASP A 40 -6.50 -19.01 15.67
N ILE A 41 -7.11 -18.21 14.78
CA ILE A 41 -7.07 -18.42 13.32
C ILE A 41 -5.63 -18.41 12.79
N PRO A 42 -4.76 -17.43 13.13
CA PRO A 42 -3.34 -17.49 12.74
C PRO A 42 -2.66 -18.79 13.15
N LYS A 43 -2.80 -19.21 14.41
CA LYS A 43 -2.20 -20.46 14.90
C LYS A 43 -2.76 -21.68 14.19
N TYR A 44 -4.06 -21.70 13.92
CA TYR A 44 -4.73 -22.77 13.17
C TYR A 44 -4.17 -22.89 11.75
N LEU A 45 -4.05 -21.78 11.03
CA LEU A 45 -3.53 -21.77 9.65
C LEU A 45 -2.06 -22.17 9.59
N VAL A 46 -1.23 -21.70 10.53
CA VAL A 46 0.18 -22.13 10.64
C VAL A 46 0.27 -23.63 10.92
N THR A 47 -0.59 -24.14 11.80
CA THR A 47 -0.65 -25.58 12.11
C THR A 47 -1.11 -26.39 10.90
N ALA A 48 -2.08 -25.92 10.13
CA ALA A 48 -2.54 -26.54 8.90
C ALA A 48 -1.41 -26.60 7.85
N ALA A 49 -0.70 -25.48 7.65
CA ALA A 49 0.45 -25.42 6.77
C ALA A 49 1.54 -26.42 7.19
N ALA A 50 1.94 -26.41 8.47
CA ALA A 50 2.93 -27.35 9.00
C ALA A 50 2.49 -28.82 8.89
N THR A 51 1.18 -29.09 8.96
CA THR A 51 0.63 -30.43 8.76
C THR A 51 0.82 -30.89 7.31
N VAL A 52 0.44 -30.07 6.33
CA VAL A 52 0.66 -30.38 4.90
C VAL A 52 2.15 -30.62 4.63
N GLU A 53 3.03 -29.79 5.18
CA GLU A 53 4.47 -29.97 5.03
C GLU A 53 4.98 -31.29 5.60
N ARG A 54 4.56 -31.67 6.82
CA ARG A 54 4.99 -32.91 7.48
C ARG A 54 4.45 -34.16 6.82
N LEU A 55 3.31 -34.07 6.14
CA LEU A 55 2.75 -35.15 5.33
C LEU A 55 3.38 -35.26 3.95
N GLY A 56 4.32 -34.37 3.59
CA GLY A 56 4.94 -34.33 2.25
C GLY A 56 4.00 -33.81 1.16
N GLY A 57 2.95 -33.07 1.54
CA GLY A 57 1.96 -32.51 0.62
C GLY A 57 2.45 -31.29 -0.17
N PRO A 58 1.61 -30.76 -1.08
CA PRO A 58 1.96 -29.66 -1.95
C PRO A 58 2.08 -28.35 -1.18
N LYS A 59 3.22 -27.65 -1.32
CA LYS A 59 3.43 -26.30 -0.76
C LYS A 59 2.86 -25.21 -1.67
N LYS A 60 1.65 -25.45 -2.19
CA LYS A 60 0.93 -24.54 -3.09
C LYS A 60 -0.46 -24.30 -2.50
N ALA A 61 -0.71 -23.08 -2.04
CA ALA A 61 -1.99 -22.69 -1.47
C ALA A 61 -2.75 -21.74 -2.39
N VAL A 62 -4.08 -21.87 -2.40
CA VAL A 62 -5.02 -20.93 -3.04
C VAL A 62 -5.97 -20.43 -1.95
N LEU A 63 -5.98 -19.12 -1.74
CA LEU A 63 -6.91 -18.50 -0.79
C LEU A 63 -8.23 -18.22 -1.51
N ILE A 64 -9.33 -18.71 -0.95
CA ILE A 64 -10.68 -18.42 -1.43
C ILE A 64 -11.26 -17.37 -0.49
N VAL A 65 -11.55 -16.19 -1.02
CA VAL A 65 -12.02 -15.04 -0.26
C VAL A 65 -13.42 -14.61 -0.73
N PRO A 66 -14.23 -13.97 0.12
CA PRO A 66 -15.52 -13.42 -0.29
C PRO A 66 -15.38 -12.48 -1.50
N SER A 67 -16.39 -12.47 -2.37
CA SER A 67 -16.50 -11.52 -3.48
C SER A 67 -17.63 -10.53 -3.21
N PRO A 68 -17.38 -9.20 -3.27
CA PRO A 68 -16.07 -8.59 -3.50
C PRO A 68 -15.15 -8.76 -2.28
N PRO A 69 -13.82 -8.79 -2.47
CA PRO A 69 -12.88 -8.84 -1.36
C PRO A 69 -13.11 -7.63 -0.44
N LYS A 70 -13.06 -7.86 0.87
CA LYS A 70 -13.16 -6.78 1.85
C LYS A 70 -12.00 -5.80 1.62
N PRO A 71 -12.26 -4.48 1.57
CA PRO A 71 -11.20 -3.49 1.45
C PRO A 71 -10.22 -3.60 2.63
N LEU A 72 -8.93 -3.45 2.33
CA LEU A 72 -7.89 -3.39 3.36
C LEU A 72 -8.14 -2.18 4.27
N THR A 73 -8.26 -2.41 5.58
CA THR A 73 -8.44 -1.34 6.56
C THR A 73 -7.11 -0.85 7.12
N PRO A 74 -7.03 0.38 7.67
CA PRO A 74 -5.85 0.83 8.41
C PRO A 74 -5.45 -0.12 9.55
N GLU A 75 -6.44 -0.70 10.24
CA GLU A 75 -6.23 -1.66 11.32
C GLU A 75 -5.61 -2.97 10.83
N ASP A 76 -6.00 -3.44 9.64
CA ASP A 76 -5.39 -4.63 9.02
C ASP A 76 -3.89 -4.39 8.74
N ILE A 77 -3.54 -3.20 8.23
CA ILE A 77 -2.15 -2.82 7.94
C ILE A 77 -1.33 -2.73 9.24
N VAL A 78 -1.89 -2.12 10.29
CA VAL A 78 -1.26 -2.08 11.62
C VAL A 78 -1.01 -3.50 12.13
N GLY A 79 -2.02 -4.38 12.02
CA GLY A 79 -1.89 -5.78 12.44
C GLY A 79 -0.78 -6.52 11.69
N VAL A 80 -0.68 -6.33 10.37
CA VAL A 80 0.40 -6.92 9.56
C VAL A 80 1.77 -6.39 9.98
N LEU A 81 1.93 -5.09 10.21
CA LEU A 81 3.21 -4.52 10.66
C LEU A 81 3.59 -5.02 12.06
N GLN A 82 2.65 -5.06 13.00
CA GLN A 82 2.87 -5.57 14.35
C GLN A 82 3.27 -7.05 14.35
N ALA A 83 2.66 -7.87 13.48
CA ALA A 83 3.05 -9.27 13.29
C ALA A 83 4.50 -9.44 12.78
N ARG A 84 5.06 -8.40 12.14
CA ARG A 84 6.47 -8.35 11.70
C ARG A 84 7.42 -7.75 12.76
N GLY A 85 6.90 -7.46 13.95
CA GLY A 85 7.65 -6.88 15.07
C GLY A 85 7.81 -5.37 14.99
N TRP A 86 6.86 -4.65 14.37
CA TRP A 86 6.87 -3.19 14.32
C TRP A 86 6.00 -2.57 15.44
N GLU A 87 6.40 -1.41 15.93
CA GLU A 87 5.49 -0.46 16.60
C GLU A 87 4.70 0.25 15.50
N ALA A 88 3.37 0.11 15.46
CA ALA A 88 2.54 0.76 14.43
C ALA A 88 1.30 1.40 15.06
N THR A 89 1.03 2.66 14.68
CA THR A 89 -0.12 3.45 15.15
C THR A 89 -0.84 4.15 13.99
N ILE A 90 -2.07 4.60 14.23
CA ILE A 90 -2.86 5.37 13.28
C ILE A 90 -2.93 6.83 13.76
N ALA A 91 -2.70 7.78 12.86
CA ALA A 91 -2.86 9.20 13.07
C ALA A 91 -3.80 9.79 12.00
N TYR A 92 -4.61 10.79 12.37
CA TYR A 92 -5.45 11.50 11.43
C TYR A 92 -4.70 12.67 10.80
N SER A 93 -5.03 12.99 9.55
CA SER A 93 -4.35 14.03 8.77
C SER A 93 -4.29 15.39 9.46
N ASP A 94 -5.30 15.76 10.26
CA ASP A 94 -5.34 17.03 11.00
C ASP A 94 -4.46 17.06 12.26
N SER A 95 -3.93 15.91 12.67
CA SER A 95 -2.91 15.81 13.73
C SER A 95 -1.48 15.87 13.21
N ILE A 96 -1.27 15.95 11.89
CA ILE A 96 0.05 16.00 11.25
C ILE A 96 0.27 17.39 10.65
N PRO A 97 0.92 18.32 11.37
CA PRO A 97 1.08 19.71 10.93
C PRO A 97 1.94 19.86 9.67
N ASP A 98 2.88 18.94 9.45
CA ASP A 98 3.84 18.97 8.34
C ASP A 98 3.29 18.36 7.04
N LEU A 99 2.01 17.96 7.02
CA LEU A 99 1.37 17.39 5.85
C LEU A 99 1.04 18.50 4.85
N ILE A 100 1.63 18.45 3.65
CA ILE A 100 1.51 19.49 2.63
C ILE A 100 0.87 18.97 1.34
N PRO A 101 0.23 19.83 0.53
CA PRO A 101 -0.27 19.44 -0.79
C PRO A 101 0.87 19.08 -1.74
N VAL A 102 0.63 18.08 -2.59
CA VAL A 102 1.55 17.72 -3.66
C VAL A 102 1.56 18.78 -4.75
N SER A 103 2.76 19.13 -5.20
CA SER A 103 3.01 20.02 -6.33
C SER A 103 3.29 19.21 -7.60
N SER A 104 2.65 19.59 -8.71
CA SER A 104 2.92 18.99 -10.03
C SER A 104 4.34 19.25 -10.55
N LYS A 105 5.04 20.23 -9.96
CA LYS A 105 6.45 20.53 -10.25
C LYS A 105 7.41 19.69 -9.40
N GLY A 106 6.90 19.05 -8.35
CA GLY A 106 7.66 18.20 -7.45
C GLY A 106 8.07 16.89 -8.11
N ILE A 107 9.24 16.37 -7.73
CA ILE A 107 9.67 15.05 -8.19
C ILE A 107 8.99 13.93 -7.39
N LEU A 108 8.43 12.93 -8.08
CA LEU A 108 8.11 11.66 -7.46
C LEU A 108 9.44 10.99 -7.11
N LYS A 109 9.81 11.02 -5.83
CA LYS A 109 11.15 10.66 -5.35
C LYS A 109 11.12 9.56 -4.28
N CYS A 110 12.31 9.23 -3.78
CA CYS A 110 12.47 8.18 -2.77
C CYS A 110 11.78 8.51 -1.44
N VAL A 111 11.52 7.46 -0.67
CA VAL A 111 11.10 7.53 0.73
C VAL A 111 12.22 7.98 1.68
N ASP A 112 13.46 8.04 1.19
CA ASP A 112 14.70 8.40 1.89
C ASP A 112 14.56 9.69 2.70
N GLY A 113 14.93 9.65 3.98
CA GLY A 113 14.79 10.77 4.90
C GLY A 113 15.97 11.76 4.87
N ARG A 114 17.04 11.46 4.14
CA ARG A 114 18.22 12.33 4.06
C ARG A 114 17.95 13.61 3.28
N GLY A 115 18.80 14.60 3.50
CA GLY A 115 18.90 15.78 2.64
C GLY A 115 19.49 15.43 1.26
N SER A 116 19.15 16.22 0.25
CA SER A 116 19.61 16.01 -1.13
C SER A 116 19.87 17.33 -1.86
N ASP A 117 20.22 17.23 -3.14
CA ASP A 117 20.30 18.33 -4.10
C ASP A 117 18.95 18.70 -4.73
N ASN A 118 17.84 18.11 -4.27
CA ASN A 118 16.53 18.35 -4.84
C ASN A 118 16.08 19.82 -4.66
N THR A 119 15.65 20.41 -5.77
CA THR A 119 15.06 21.76 -5.84
C THR A 119 13.58 21.73 -6.27
N ARG A 120 13.03 20.53 -6.49
CA ARG A 120 11.66 20.26 -6.93
C ARG A 120 10.90 19.53 -5.82
N MET A 121 10.61 20.27 -4.75
CA MET A 121 9.97 19.78 -3.53
C MET A 121 8.48 19.48 -3.72
N ALA A 122 7.84 18.90 -2.70
CA ALA A 122 6.41 18.59 -2.62
C ALA A 122 5.93 17.57 -3.67
N GLY A 123 6.81 16.68 -4.13
CA GLY A 123 6.40 15.52 -4.94
C GLY A 123 6.12 14.28 -4.07
N PRO A 124 5.37 13.30 -4.57
CA PRO A 124 5.05 12.09 -3.83
C PRO A 124 6.29 11.23 -3.54
N LYS A 125 6.29 10.52 -2.42
CA LYS A 125 7.41 9.69 -1.94
C LYS A 125 7.11 8.20 -2.12
N MET A 126 7.89 7.52 -2.95
CA MET A 126 7.77 6.08 -3.24
C MET A 126 9.13 5.38 -3.19
N LEU A 127 9.15 4.06 -2.95
CA LEU A 127 10.40 3.29 -2.79
C LEU A 127 11.34 3.44 -4.02
N GLY A 128 12.49 4.07 -3.83
CA GLY A 128 13.44 4.35 -4.93
C GLY A 128 12.89 5.25 -6.03
N GLY A 129 11.88 6.09 -5.74
CA GLY A 129 11.18 6.89 -6.73
C GLY A 129 10.33 6.01 -7.65
N ILE A 130 10.49 6.15 -8.96
CA ILE A 130 9.68 5.39 -9.92
C ILE A 130 10.00 3.89 -9.96
N TYR A 131 11.13 3.45 -9.36
CA TYR A 131 11.45 2.03 -9.26
C TYR A 131 10.39 1.24 -8.47
N ALA A 132 9.66 1.89 -7.55
CA ALA A 132 8.53 1.29 -6.85
C ALA A 132 7.45 0.77 -7.82
N ILE A 133 7.12 1.56 -8.84
CA ILE A 133 6.11 1.22 -9.85
C ILE A 133 6.61 0.02 -10.66
N ALA A 134 7.87 0.06 -11.09
CA ALA A 134 8.48 -1.00 -11.87
C ALA A 134 8.55 -2.33 -11.09
N ASN A 135 9.05 -2.28 -9.85
CA ASN A 135 9.16 -3.44 -8.97
C ASN A 135 7.80 -4.07 -8.67
N ASN A 136 6.79 -3.25 -8.34
CA ASN A 136 5.45 -3.76 -8.00
C ASN A 136 4.83 -4.52 -9.19
N ARG A 137 4.97 -3.97 -10.40
CA ARG A 137 4.43 -4.52 -11.66
C ARG A 137 5.30 -5.61 -12.30
N GLY A 138 6.49 -5.88 -11.78
CA GLY A 138 7.42 -6.83 -12.38
C GLY A 138 8.03 -6.34 -13.71
N VAL A 139 8.16 -5.02 -13.89
CA VAL A 139 8.81 -4.43 -15.06
C VAL A 139 10.32 -4.39 -14.84
N THR A 140 11.07 -5.23 -15.56
CA THR A 140 12.52 -5.42 -15.38
C THR A 140 13.39 -4.78 -16.46
N SER A 141 12.80 -4.29 -17.55
CA SER A 141 13.52 -3.76 -18.72
C SER A 141 13.61 -2.23 -18.73
N LEU A 142 14.65 -1.69 -19.39
CA LEU A 142 14.82 -0.24 -19.57
C LEU A 142 13.68 0.39 -20.41
N ALA A 143 13.17 -0.33 -21.41
CA ALA A 143 12.04 0.13 -22.20
C ALA A 143 10.77 0.28 -21.35
N GLY A 144 10.51 -0.68 -20.46
CA GLY A 144 9.41 -0.58 -19.51
C GLY A 144 9.61 0.56 -18.50
N LEU A 145 10.84 0.77 -18.03
CA LEU A 145 11.17 1.91 -17.15
C LEU A 145 10.92 3.26 -17.83
N ASN A 146 11.25 3.40 -19.11
CA ASN A 146 10.91 4.59 -19.90
C ASN A 146 9.38 4.77 -20.02
N GLY A 147 8.64 3.68 -20.27
CA GLY A 147 7.18 3.72 -20.25
C GLY A 147 6.61 4.28 -18.93
N ILE A 148 7.17 3.86 -17.80
CA ILE A 148 6.80 4.36 -16.47
C ILE A 148 7.14 5.85 -16.31
N CYS A 149 8.28 6.33 -16.83
CA CYS A 149 8.57 7.76 -16.84
C CYS A 149 7.48 8.57 -17.54
N GLN A 150 6.98 8.10 -18.69
CA GLN A 150 5.90 8.79 -19.41
C GLN A 150 4.59 8.75 -18.65
N GLU A 151 4.27 7.62 -18.01
CA GLU A 151 3.07 7.49 -17.17
C GLU A 151 3.09 8.46 -15.98
N VAL A 152 4.22 8.56 -15.27
CA VAL A 152 4.36 9.46 -14.13
C VAL A 152 4.20 10.92 -14.55
N LYS A 153 4.74 11.29 -15.73
CA LYS A 153 4.53 12.62 -16.33
C LYS A 153 3.07 12.88 -16.65
N ALA A 154 2.40 11.90 -17.28
CA ALA A 154 0.98 12.00 -17.62
C ALA A 154 0.10 12.11 -16.37
N ALA A 155 0.51 11.51 -15.25
CA ALA A 155 -0.16 11.62 -13.95
C ALA A 155 0.10 12.96 -13.22
N GLY A 156 0.86 13.87 -13.84
CA GLY A 156 1.10 15.23 -13.36
C GLY A 156 2.30 15.38 -12.43
N HIS A 157 3.26 14.45 -12.45
CA HIS A 157 4.45 14.47 -11.58
C HIS A 157 5.74 14.40 -12.39
N VAL A 158 6.86 14.86 -11.82
CA VAL A 158 8.18 14.69 -12.46
C VAL A 158 8.78 13.35 -12.01
N PRO A 159 9.05 12.38 -12.90
CA PRO A 159 9.64 11.11 -12.51
C PRO A 159 11.08 11.29 -12.04
N SER A 160 11.46 10.58 -10.99
CA SER A 160 12.84 10.54 -10.55
C SER A 160 13.29 9.19 -10.01
N VAL A 161 14.61 9.01 -10.02
CA VAL A 161 15.36 8.01 -9.26
C VAL A 161 16.51 8.74 -8.56
N HIS A 162 17.25 8.08 -7.69
CA HIS A 162 18.32 8.75 -6.97
C HIS A 162 19.54 7.87 -6.71
N GLY A 163 20.65 8.53 -6.42
CA GLY A 163 21.86 7.95 -5.83
C GLY A 163 22.27 8.75 -4.59
N ASP A 164 23.55 8.63 -4.22
CA ASP A 164 24.22 9.48 -3.25
C ASP A 164 25.71 9.68 -3.61
N ALA A 165 26.51 10.21 -2.69
CA ALA A 165 27.94 10.45 -2.92
C ALA A 165 28.74 9.18 -3.35
N GLY A 166 28.22 7.98 -3.10
CA GLY A 166 28.80 6.70 -3.54
C GLY A 166 28.35 6.22 -4.92
N GLY A 167 27.52 6.99 -5.63
CA GLY A 167 26.99 6.65 -6.97
C GLY A 167 25.53 6.18 -6.95
N MET A 168 25.07 5.57 -8.05
CA MET A 168 23.65 5.20 -8.21
C MET A 168 23.20 4.03 -7.32
N MET A 169 24.13 3.28 -6.75
CA MET A 169 23.84 2.28 -5.71
C MET A 169 23.55 2.89 -4.33
N GLY A 170 23.61 4.22 -4.20
CA GLY A 170 23.23 4.98 -3.00
C GLY A 170 21.74 4.96 -2.68
N CYS A 171 20.89 4.51 -3.61
CA CYS A 171 19.50 4.17 -3.31
C CYS A 171 19.40 2.78 -2.69
N GLY A 172 19.09 2.71 -1.39
CA GLY A 172 18.94 1.45 -0.67
C GLY A 172 17.92 0.50 -1.29
N PHE A 173 16.76 1.01 -1.74
CA PHE A 173 15.75 0.20 -2.42
C PHE A 173 16.24 -0.38 -3.76
N CYS A 174 16.81 0.47 -4.61
CA CYS A 174 17.36 0.05 -5.92
C CYS A 174 18.45 -1.01 -5.72
N LYS A 175 19.37 -0.80 -4.77
CA LYS A 175 20.42 -1.75 -4.40
C LYS A 175 19.83 -3.11 -3.99
N LEU A 176 18.84 -3.14 -3.10
CA LEU A 176 18.20 -4.39 -2.70
C LEU A 176 17.52 -5.10 -3.88
N TRP A 177 16.83 -4.35 -4.73
CA TRP A 177 16.14 -4.92 -5.89
C TRP A 177 17.10 -5.50 -6.93
N LEU A 178 18.16 -4.77 -7.27
CA LEU A 178 19.22 -5.23 -8.18
C LEU A 178 20.02 -6.42 -7.65
N GLN A 179 20.01 -6.64 -6.33
CA GLN A 179 20.64 -7.80 -5.69
C GLN A 179 19.68 -8.99 -5.52
N GLY A 180 18.49 -8.94 -6.13
CA GLY A 180 17.49 -10.01 -6.05
C GLY A 180 16.93 -10.19 -4.64
N LYS A 181 17.10 -9.21 -3.74
CA LYS A 181 16.72 -9.40 -2.34
C LYS A 181 15.21 -9.56 -2.19
N PHE A 182 14.39 -9.06 -3.11
CA PHE A 182 12.92 -9.15 -3.07
C PHE A 182 12.32 -10.34 -3.84
N GLU A 183 13.13 -11.30 -4.30
CA GLU A 183 12.62 -12.48 -5.02
C GLU A 183 11.68 -13.35 -4.17
N ASP A 184 11.92 -13.43 -2.86
CA ASP A 184 11.06 -14.09 -1.88
C ASP A 184 9.67 -13.43 -1.74
N LEU A 185 9.54 -12.17 -2.16
CA LEU A 185 8.27 -11.43 -2.23
C LEU A 185 7.65 -11.45 -3.63
N GLY A 186 8.20 -12.27 -4.54
CA GLY A 186 7.72 -12.35 -5.92
C GLY A 186 8.09 -11.14 -6.79
N CYS A 187 9.15 -10.41 -6.43
CA CYS A 187 9.68 -9.32 -7.25
C CYS A 187 10.97 -9.75 -7.96
N ALA A 188 10.87 -10.03 -9.26
CA ALA A 188 12.02 -10.39 -10.08
C ALA A 188 13.05 -9.26 -10.14
N LYS A 189 14.33 -9.64 -10.18
CA LYS A 189 15.44 -8.71 -10.36
C LYS A 189 15.39 -8.03 -11.74
N PRO A 190 15.78 -6.74 -11.88
CA PRO A 190 15.88 -6.06 -13.17
C PRO A 190 16.98 -6.62 -14.09
N ASP A 191 16.80 -6.40 -15.40
CA ASP A 191 17.76 -6.77 -16.46
C ASP A 191 18.78 -5.64 -16.76
N PHE A 192 18.85 -4.64 -15.88
CA PHE A 192 19.72 -3.49 -15.97
C PHE A 192 20.45 -3.22 -14.65
N ASP A 193 21.54 -2.48 -14.68
CA ASP A 193 22.22 -1.97 -13.49
C ASP A 193 21.74 -0.55 -13.08
N ALA A 194 22.21 -0.07 -11.92
CA ALA A 194 21.78 1.22 -11.38
C ALA A 194 22.13 2.42 -12.30
N GLU A 195 23.27 2.37 -13.00
CA GLU A 195 23.71 3.44 -13.90
C GLU A 195 22.87 3.46 -15.18
N GLN A 196 22.60 2.28 -15.75
CA GLN A 196 21.71 2.11 -16.90
C GLN A 196 20.30 2.60 -16.58
N GLY A 197 19.76 2.23 -15.41
CA GLY A 197 18.45 2.70 -14.95
C GLY A 197 18.39 4.22 -14.78
N ALA A 198 19.39 4.82 -14.11
CA ALA A 198 19.49 6.26 -13.93
C ALA A 198 19.56 7.02 -15.26
N LYS A 199 20.42 6.53 -16.17
CA LYS A 199 20.57 7.08 -17.52
C LYS A 199 19.27 7.02 -18.30
N ALA A 200 18.58 5.88 -18.30
CA ALA A 200 17.30 5.74 -18.99
C ALA A 200 16.22 6.68 -18.44
N VAL A 201 16.16 6.88 -17.12
CA VAL A 201 15.24 7.86 -16.51
C VAL A 201 15.57 9.28 -16.95
N LYS A 202 16.84 9.65 -16.96
CA LYS A 202 17.30 10.97 -17.41
C LYS A 202 17.00 11.19 -18.91
N GLU A 203 17.26 10.21 -19.75
CA GLU A 203 16.99 10.26 -21.20
C GLU A 203 15.49 10.33 -21.50
N ALA A 204 14.66 9.67 -20.68
CA ALA A 204 13.21 9.80 -20.72
C ALA A 204 12.70 11.17 -20.20
N GLY A 205 13.60 12.07 -19.80
CA GLY A 205 13.33 13.41 -19.30
C GLY A 205 12.86 13.45 -17.83
N GLY A 206 13.26 12.46 -17.03
CA GLY A 206 13.14 12.47 -15.58
C GLY A 206 14.34 13.14 -14.89
N VAL A 207 14.36 13.07 -13.57
CA VAL A 207 15.41 13.65 -12.72
C VAL A 207 16.21 12.54 -12.03
N VAL A 208 17.51 12.75 -11.88
CA VAL A 208 18.37 11.94 -11.01
C VAL A 208 18.75 12.81 -9.82
N GLU A 209 18.21 12.48 -8.65
CA GLU A 209 18.49 13.17 -7.39
C GLU A 209 19.72 12.56 -6.71
N MET A 210 20.51 13.36 -6.00
CA MET A 210 21.67 12.90 -5.24
C MET A 210 21.55 13.28 -3.77
N HIS A 211 21.42 12.27 -2.91
CA HIS A 211 21.34 12.48 -1.46
C HIS A 211 22.74 12.69 -0.87
N ARG A 212 22.77 13.32 0.32
CA ARG A 212 23.97 13.57 1.11
C ARG A 212 23.73 13.20 2.57
N GLY A 213 24.82 12.96 3.29
CA GLY A 213 24.76 12.57 4.70
C GLY A 213 24.41 11.09 4.90
N ALA A 214 24.30 10.70 6.17
CA ALA A 214 23.98 9.34 6.59
C ALA A 214 22.49 9.20 6.91
N HIS A 215 21.99 7.97 6.81
CA HIS A 215 20.66 7.59 7.26
C HIS A 215 20.58 7.68 8.79
N ALA A 216 19.51 8.31 9.28
CA ALA A 216 19.20 8.46 10.69
C ALA A 216 17.68 8.47 10.92
N GLU A 217 16.91 7.86 10.01
CA GLU A 217 15.45 7.81 10.10
C GLU A 217 14.99 7.18 11.41
N LYS A 218 14.04 7.82 12.09
CA LYS A 218 13.51 7.39 13.40
C LYS A 218 12.12 6.75 13.32
N VAL A 219 11.39 7.04 12.25
CA VAL A 219 10.00 6.62 12.03
C VAL A 219 9.71 6.47 10.53
N VAL A 220 8.71 5.66 10.22
CA VAL A 220 8.13 5.50 8.88
C VAL A 220 6.71 6.08 8.88
N TYR A 221 6.49 7.17 8.15
CA TYR A 221 5.15 7.68 7.89
C TYR A 221 4.57 6.98 6.67
N ILE A 222 3.42 6.32 6.83
CA ILE A 222 2.68 5.66 5.75
C ILE A 222 1.43 6.49 5.49
N ASN A 223 1.48 7.34 4.46
CA ASN A 223 0.46 8.32 4.17
C ASN A 223 -0.59 7.82 3.17
N PHE A 224 -1.85 7.77 3.61
CA PHE A 224 -3.03 7.43 2.80
C PHE A 224 -3.86 8.66 2.40
N VAL A 225 -3.44 9.88 2.75
CA VAL A 225 -4.15 11.11 2.41
C VAL A 225 -3.86 11.49 0.96
N PRO A 226 -4.85 11.43 0.05
CA PRO A 226 -4.63 11.66 -1.38
C PRO A 226 -4.07 13.06 -1.67
N ASP A 227 -3.14 13.13 -2.64
CA ASP A 227 -2.53 14.37 -3.12
C ASP A 227 -1.87 15.23 -2.02
N MET A 228 -1.52 14.61 -0.89
CA MET A 228 -0.73 15.20 0.19
C MET A 228 0.56 14.40 0.38
N THR A 229 1.59 15.02 0.93
CA THR A 229 2.89 14.38 1.23
C THR A 229 3.53 15.05 2.45
N LEU A 230 4.66 14.50 2.90
CA LEU A 230 5.59 15.14 3.82
C LEU A 230 6.93 15.39 3.12
N GLU A 231 7.75 16.28 3.66
CA GLU A 231 9.12 16.50 3.20
C GLU A 231 10.17 15.86 4.11
N PRO A 232 11.32 15.46 3.56
CA PRO A 232 12.46 15.04 4.37
C PRO A 232 12.88 16.14 5.33
N ASP A 233 13.35 15.73 6.51
CA ASP A 233 14.00 16.61 7.47
C ASP A 233 15.36 16.01 7.79
N HIS A 234 16.42 16.72 7.41
CA HIS A 234 17.78 16.23 7.57
C HIS A 234 18.17 16.01 9.04
N ASP A 235 17.63 16.83 9.95
CA ASP A 235 18.00 16.84 11.36
C ASP A 235 17.06 15.96 12.20
N ASP A 236 15.83 15.72 11.71
CA ASP A 236 14.86 14.77 12.26
C ASP A 236 14.32 13.79 11.20
N GLN A 237 15.23 12.94 10.69
CA GLN A 237 14.94 12.07 9.56
C GLN A 237 13.79 11.09 9.82
N ARG A 238 13.03 10.84 8.75
CA ARG A 238 11.85 9.99 8.70
C ARG A 238 11.71 9.41 7.31
N PHE A 239 11.40 8.12 7.22
CA PHE A 239 10.96 7.54 5.96
C PHE A 239 9.54 7.99 5.67
N ILE A 240 9.25 8.39 4.44
CA ILE A 240 7.92 8.86 4.03
C ILE A 240 7.44 8.00 2.87
N VAL A 241 6.33 7.29 3.08
CA VAL A 241 5.72 6.40 2.08
C VAL A 241 4.33 6.93 1.75
N ASP A 242 4.17 7.54 0.57
CA ASP A 242 2.86 7.97 0.08
C ASP A 242 2.10 6.77 -0.51
N ALA A 243 1.46 6.00 0.36
CA ALA A 243 0.69 4.82 0.00
C ALA A 243 -0.50 5.13 -0.93
N TRP A 244 -1.09 6.32 -0.82
CA TRP A 244 -2.14 6.77 -1.76
C TRP A 244 -1.63 6.85 -3.21
N ALA A 245 -0.34 7.15 -3.43
CA ALA A 245 0.24 7.23 -4.76
C ALA A 245 0.30 5.85 -5.43
N ALA A 246 0.48 4.78 -4.66
CA ALA A 246 0.38 3.41 -5.19
C ALA A 246 -1.01 3.13 -5.79
N GLY A 247 -2.08 3.62 -5.14
CA GLY A 247 -3.43 3.58 -5.69
C GLY A 247 -3.59 4.40 -6.97
N LYS A 248 -3.01 5.61 -7.02
CA LYS A 248 -3.02 6.48 -8.21
C LYS A 248 -2.38 5.81 -9.44
N PHE A 249 -1.35 5.00 -9.23
CA PHE A 249 -0.69 4.21 -10.28
C PHE A 249 -1.23 2.79 -10.41
N ASN A 250 -2.42 2.49 -9.87
CA ASN A 250 -3.06 1.17 -9.97
C ASN A 250 -2.12 0.00 -9.62
N LEU A 251 -1.33 0.17 -8.55
CA LEU A 251 -0.43 -0.85 -8.05
C LEU A 251 -1.17 -1.85 -7.16
N ASP A 252 -0.57 -3.03 -6.99
CA ASP A 252 -0.95 -3.93 -5.90
C ASP A 252 -0.50 -3.29 -4.57
N ILE A 253 -1.45 -2.63 -3.89
CA ILE A 253 -1.20 -1.89 -2.65
C ILE A 253 -0.69 -2.81 -1.53
N PRO A 254 -1.32 -3.97 -1.22
CA PRO A 254 -0.78 -4.92 -0.27
C PRO A 254 0.67 -5.32 -0.57
N LYS A 255 0.99 -5.69 -1.82
CA LYS A 255 2.36 -6.03 -2.23
C LYS A 255 3.30 -4.84 -2.03
N TYR A 256 2.87 -3.63 -2.40
CA TYR A 256 3.68 -2.42 -2.22
C TYR A 256 4.01 -2.15 -0.74
N LEU A 257 3.04 -2.24 0.15
CA LEU A 257 3.23 -2.00 1.59
C LEU A 257 4.12 -3.07 2.24
N VAL A 258 3.95 -4.35 1.86
CA VAL A 258 4.82 -5.45 2.32
C VAL A 258 6.26 -5.22 1.85
N THR A 259 6.45 -4.83 0.59
CA THR A 259 7.78 -4.49 0.05
C THR A 259 8.37 -3.27 0.74
N ALA A 260 7.57 -2.26 1.11
CA ALA A 260 8.03 -1.10 1.85
C ALA A 260 8.54 -1.48 3.25
N ALA A 261 7.78 -2.28 4.00
CA ALA A 261 8.20 -2.79 5.30
C ALA A 261 9.48 -3.64 5.18
N ALA A 262 9.53 -4.57 4.22
CA ALA A 262 10.72 -5.38 3.96
C ALA A 262 11.95 -4.54 3.56
N THR A 263 11.76 -3.44 2.85
CA THR A 263 12.84 -2.51 2.49
C THR A 263 13.46 -1.91 3.74
N VAL A 264 12.64 -1.33 4.63
CA VAL A 264 13.13 -0.73 5.89
C VAL A 264 13.81 -1.78 6.76
N GLU A 265 13.21 -2.97 6.90
CA GLU A 265 13.79 -4.08 7.67
C GLU A 265 15.17 -4.50 7.17
N ARG A 266 15.33 -4.65 5.85
CA ARG A 266 16.58 -5.12 5.22
C ARG A 266 17.67 -4.07 5.18
N LEU A 267 17.30 -2.79 5.25
CA LEU A 267 18.23 -1.68 5.42
C LEU A 267 18.56 -1.42 6.90
N GLY A 268 17.96 -2.17 7.84
CA GLY A 268 18.18 -1.98 9.28
C GLY A 268 17.55 -0.70 9.84
N GLY A 269 16.54 -0.16 9.16
CA GLY A 269 15.83 1.05 9.59
C GLY A 269 14.86 0.83 10.76
N PRO A 270 14.20 1.90 11.24
CA PRO A 270 13.31 1.83 12.39
C PRO A 270 12.05 1.03 12.06
N LYS A 271 11.74 0.03 12.89
CA LYS A 271 10.46 -0.70 12.84
C LYS A 271 9.36 0.05 13.60
N LYS A 272 9.20 1.33 13.29
CA LYS A 272 8.20 2.22 13.89
C LYS A 272 7.43 2.93 12.79
N ALA A 273 6.12 2.70 12.72
CA ALA A 273 5.26 3.22 11.67
C ALA A 273 4.11 4.06 12.22
N VAL A 274 3.81 5.16 11.53
CA VAL A 274 2.60 5.97 11.76
C VAL A 274 1.80 6.01 10.47
N LEU A 275 0.62 5.40 10.48
CA LEU A 275 -0.30 5.42 9.35
C LEU A 275 -1.10 6.70 9.40
N ILE A 276 -0.90 7.58 8.42
CA ILE A 276 -1.63 8.83 8.31
C ILE A 276 -2.85 8.60 7.43
N ILE A 277 -4.05 8.74 8.01
CA ILE A 277 -5.32 8.54 7.30
C ILE A 277 -6.09 9.86 7.19
N PRO A 278 -6.97 10.02 6.18
CA PRO A 278 -7.83 11.19 6.09
C PRO A 278 -8.61 11.41 7.37
N LYS A 279 -8.81 12.68 7.75
CA LYS A 279 -9.69 13.05 8.86
C LYS A 279 -11.01 12.29 8.75
N LYS A 280 -11.42 11.67 9.85
CA LYS A 280 -12.75 11.05 9.95
C LYS A 280 -13.77 12.14 9.62
N LYS A 281 -14.51 12.01 8.51
CA LYS A 281 -15.68 12.86 8.28
C LYS A 281 -16.52 12.77 9.55
N GLN A 282 -16.70 13.89 10.24
CA GLN A 282 -17.78 13.96 11.21
C GLN A 282 -19.03 13.55 10.44
N PRO A 283 -19.88 12.65 10.98
CA PRO A 283 -21.19 12.47 10.38
C PRO A 283 -21.78 13.88 10.24
N GLU A 284 -22.19 14.25 9.03
CA GLU A 284 -22.99 15.47 8.86
C GLU A 284 -24.06 15.38 9.93
N GLN A 285 -24.03 16.28 10.92
CA GLN A 285 -25.19 16.43 11.77
C GLN A 285 -26.33 16.64 10.78
N PRO A 286 -27.38 15.81 10.80
CA PRO A 286 -28.53 16.07 9.95
C PRO A 286 -28.91 17.51 10.26
N THR A 287 -28.78 18.39 9.25
CA THR A 287 -29.22 19.76 9.42
C THR A 287 -30.65 19.64 9.88
N ASP A 288 -30.91 20.14 11.08
CA ASP A 288 -32.11 19.84 11.86
C ASP A 288 -33.36 20.51 11.24
N TYR A 289 -33.36 20.77 9.92
CA TYR A 289 -34.51 21.19 9.14
C TYR A 289 -35.70 20.27 9.37
N PHE A 290 -35.50 18.96 9.55
CA PHE A 290 -36.58 18.03 9.86
C PHE A 290 -37.10 18.16 11.30
N LYS A 291 -36.24 18.42 12.30
CA LYS A 291 -36.73 18.69 13.66
C LYS A 291 -37.42 20.04 13.76
N TYR A 292 -36.94 21.08 13.08
CA TYR A 292 -37.63 22.37 13.04
C TYR A 292 -38.96 22.28 12.28
N LEU A 293 -39.07 21.46 11.22
CA LEU A 293 -40.34 21.22 10.53
C LEU A 293 -41.34 20.46 11.41
N LEU A 294 -40.89 19.44 12.17
CA LEU A 294 -41.76 18.70 13.09
C LEU A 294 -42.16 19.54 14.31
N LEU A 295 -41.26 20.36 14.85
CA LEU A 295 -41.59 21.28 15.94
C LEU A 295 -42.62 22.33 15.47
N ALA A 296 -42.44 22.91 14.28
CA ALA A 296 -43.39 23.85 13.70
C ALA A 296 -44.76 23.21 13.41
N ALA A 297 -44.79 21.97 12.92
CA ALA A 297 -46.03 21.23 12.71
C ALA A 297 -46.76 20.88 14.03
N SER A 298 -46.01 20.62 15.10
CA SER A 298 -46.58 20.33 16.43
C SER A 298 -47.13 21.58 17.14
N MET A 299 -46.60 22.77 16.83
CA MET A 299 -47.08 24.04 17.42
C MET A 299 -48.30 24.64 16.70
N LEU A 300 -48.63 24.18 15.49
CA LEU A 300 -49.70 24.76 14.66
C LEU A 300 -50.98 23.92 14.52
N GLY A 301 -51.07 22.76 15.20
CA GLY A 301 -52.35 22.05 15.39
C GLY A 301 -53.13 21.71 14.10
N GLY A 302 -52.47 21.48 12.97
CA GLY A 302 -53.13 21.23 11.69
C GLY A 302 -52.33 20.32 10.76
N PHE A 303 -53.00 19.35 10.14
CA PHE A 303 -52.46 18.43 9.14
C PHE A 303 -51.78 19.17 7.98
N ILE A 304 -50.48 18.96 7.77
CA ILE A 304 -49.79 19.32 6.52
C ILE A 304 -49.57 18.05 5.71
N VAL A 305 -50.22 17.95 4.55
CA VAL A 305 -49.92 16.95 3.52
C VAL A 305 -48.62 17.38 2.81
N VAL A 306 -47.52 16.66 3.05
CA VAL A 306 -46.27 16.86 2.30
C VAL A 306 -46.36 16.05 1.01
N SER A 307 -46.65 16.74 -0.10
CA SER A 307 -46.53 16.17 -1.45
C SER A 307 -45.04 16.05 -1.81
N MET A 308 -44.54 14.83 -1.97
CA MET A 308 -43.19 14.55 -2.47
C MET A 308 -43.07 15.02 -3.94
N MET A 309 -42.49 16.20 -4.16
CA MET A 309 -42.00 16.59 -5.48
C MET A 309 -40.79 15.71 -5.87
N ARG A 310 -41.02 14.80 -6.84
CA ARG A 310 -39.95 14.16 -7.61
C ARG A 310 -39.04 15.24 -8.22
N ARG A 311 -37.78 15.31 -7.81
CA ARG A 311 -36.76 16.05 -8.56
C ARG A 311 -36.53 15.35 -9.90
N ARG A 312 -37.01 15.99 -10.97
CA ARG A 312 -36.66 15.69 -12.37
C ARG A 312 -35.14 15.83 -12.55
N ARG A 313 -34.54 14.87 -13.26
CA ARG A 313 -33.24 15.05 -13.90
C ARG A 313 -33.32 16.24 -14.84
N VAL A 314 -32.42 17.20 -14.70
CA VAL A 314 -32.11 18.18 -15.74
C VAL A 314 -30.71 17.85 -16.24
N ARG A 315 -30.62 17.46 -17.52
CA ARG A 315 -29.39 17.45 -18.30
C ARG A 315 -29.03 18.91 -18.60
N LEU A 316 -27.77 19.26 -18.40
CA LEU A 316 -26.98 20.13 -19.26
C LEU A 316 -25.56 19.54 -19.31
#